data_AF-A0A497ECW9-F1
#
_entry.id   AF-A0A497ECW9-F1
#
_cell.length_a   1.000
_cell.length_b   1.000
_cell.length_c   1.000
_cell.angle_alpha   90.00
_cell.angle_beta   90.00
_cell.angle_gamma   90.00
#
_symmetry.space_group_name_H-M   'P 1'
#
loop_
_entity.id
_entity.type
_entity.pdbx_description
1 polymer ?
#
loop_
_entity_poly.entity_id
_entity_poly.type
_entity_poly.pdbx_seq_one_letter_code
_entity_poly.pdbx_strand_id
1 'polypeptide(L)'
;MRTTVTLDADVEQLLRAAAQRGRTSFKQVLNEAVRRGLKGEAANQAPPFVVEAKAMHLRSGIDPAGLRDLDNELEIQEFLDKDQALKAAAK
;
A
#
# COMPACT_ATOMS: atom_id res chain seq x y z
N MET A 1 35.90 3.46 -5.77
CA MET A 1 36.95 2.53 -6.22
C MET A 1 36.48 1.85 -7.51
N ARG A 2 37.39 1.61 -8.47
CA ARG A 2 37.10 0.81 -9.67
C ARG A 2 37.69 -0.58 -9.47
N THR A 3 36.84 -1.59 -9.59
CA THR A 3 37.19 -2.99 -9.39
C THR A 3 36.60 -3.79 -10.54
N THR A 4 37.36 -4.74 -11.07
CA THR A 4 36.88 -5.71 -12.05
C THR A 4 36.54 -6.99 -11.30
N VAL A 5 35.35 -7.52 -11.51
CA VAL A 5 34.89 -8.78 -10.92
C VAL A 5 34.43 -9.70 -12.04
N THR A 6 34.72 -10.99 -11.92
CA THR A 6 34.22 -12.02 -12.83
C THR A 6 32.87 -12.50 -12.30
N LEU A 7 31.86 -12.55 -13.16
CA LEU A 7 30.51 -13.02 -12.83
C LEU A 7 30.19 -14.21 -13.73
N ASP A 8 29.49 -15.19 -13.17
CA ASP A 8 28.90 -16.27 -13.95
C ASP A 8 27.79 -15.71 -14.86
N ALA A 9 27.54 -16.38 -15.98
CA ALA A 9 26.63 -15.88 -17.02
C ALA A 9 25.19 -15.72 -16.52
N ASP A 10 24.74 -16.58 -15.62
CA ASP A 10 23.44 -16.52 -14.96
C ASP A 10 23.34 -15.31 -14.00
N VAL A 11 24.38 -15.07 -13.19
CA VAL A 11 24.46 -13.94 -12.27
C VAL A 11 24.43 -12.62 -13.02
N GLU A 12 25.17 -12.52 -14.14
CA GLU A 12 25.14 -11.33 -14.99
C GLU A 12 23.72 -11.05 -15.52
N GLN A 13 23.02 -12.08 -16.02
CA GLN A 13 21.66 -11.95 -16.52
C GLN A 13 20.69 -11.50 -15.42
N LEU A 14 20.79 -12.07 -14.22
CA LEU A 14 19.97 -11.70 -13.07
C LEU A 14 20.17 -10.22 -12.69
N LEU A 15 21.42 -9.76 -12.64
CA LEU A 15 21.74 -8.36 -12.32
C LEU A 15 21.25 -7.40 -13.41
N ARG A 16 21.34 -7.77 -14.69
CA ARG A 16 20.81 -6.97 -15.80
C ARG A 16 19.28 -6.86 -15.74
N ALA A 17 18.58 -7.96 -15.49
CA ALA A 17 17.13 -7.96 -15.34
C ALA A 17 16.68 -7.10 -14.15
N ALA A 18 17.39 -7.18 -13.02
CA ALA A 18 17.12 -6.36 -11.84
C ALA A 18 17.36 -4.86 -12.11
N ALA A 19 18.42 -4.51 -12.83
CA ALA A 19 18.72 -3.13 -13.23
C ALA A 19 17.63 -2.55 -14.15
N GLN A 20 17.15 -3.34 -15.12
CA GLN A 20 16.05 -2.94 -16.00
C GLN A 20 14.74 -2.71 -15.21
N ARG A 21 14.39 -3.64 -14.32
CA ARG A 21 13.17 -3.56 -13.49
C ARG A 21 13.19 -2.33 -12.57
N GLY A 22 14.34 -2.06 -11.95
CA GLY A 22 14.52 -0.93 -11.03
C GLY A 22 14.80 0.41 -11.70
N ARG A 23 15.06 0.43 -13.02
CA ARG A 23 15.56 1.61 -13.77
C ARG A 23 16.81 2.22 -13.12
N THR A 24 17.67 1.37 -12.57
CA THR A 24 18.91 1.75 -11.88
C THR A 24 20.13 1.23 -12.64
N SER A 25 21.31 1.80 -12.37
CA SER A 25 22.53 1.38 -13.04
C SER A 25 22.99 -0.02 -12.58
N PHE A 26 23.60 -0.79 -13.48
CA PHE A 26 24.16 -2.11 -13.17
C PHE A 26 25.11 -2.08 -11.96
N LYS A 27 25.92 -1.02 -11.85
CA LYS A 27 26.83 -0.78 -10.70
C LYS A 27 26.07 -0.68 -9.37
N GLN A 28 24.94 0.05 -9.36
CA GLN A 28 24.15 0.20 -8.15
C GLN A 28 23.56 -1.14 -7.71
N VAL A 29 22.97 -1.88 -8.65
CA VAL A 29 22.38 -3.19 -8.38
C VAL A 29 23.42 -4.18 -7.85
N LEU A 30 24.58 -4.28 -8.50
CA LEU A 30 25.67 -5.15 -8.05
C LEU A 30 26.10 -4.82 -6.61
N ASN A 31 26.35 -3.54 -6.32
CA ASN A 31 26.78 -3.13 -4.99
C ASN A 31 25.70 -3.36 -3.92
N GLU A 32 24.43 -3.11 -4.23
CA GLU A 32 23.33 -3.38 -3.31
C GLU A 32 23.16 -4.88 -3.05
N ALA A 33 23.23 -5.71 -4.09
CA ALA A 33 23.15 -7.16 -3.97
C ALA A 33 24.26 -7.70 -3.06
N VAL A 34 25.51 -7.27 -3.28
CA VAL A 34 26.65 -7.66 -2.42
C VAL A 34 26.46 -7.16 -0.99
N ARG A 35 26.02 -5.91 -0.79
CA ARG A 35 25.75 -5.37 0.56
C ARG A 35 24.65 -6.14 1.27
N ARG A 36 23.57 -6.52 0.58
CA ARG A 36 22.46 -7.32 1.15
C ARG A 36 22.95 -8.73 1.50
N GLY A 37 23.70 -9.38 0.61
CA GLY A 37 24.25 -10.71 0.85
C GLY A 37 25.23 -10.77 2.02
N LEU A 38 26.12 -9.77 2.15
CA LEU A 38 27.11 -9.73 3.23
C LEU A 38 26.54 -9.27 4.58
N LYS A 39 25.41 -8.56 4.60
CA LYS A 39 24.75 -8.15 5.85
C LYS A 39 23.95 -9.28 6.51
N GLY A 40 23.70 -10.38 5.80
CA GLY A 40 22.87 -11.49 6.26
C GLY A 40 21.37 -11.13 6.31
N GLU A 41 20.49 -12.14 6.23
CA GLU A 41 19.03 -11.96 6.29
C GLU A 41 18.54 -11.37 7.61
N ALA A 42 19.32 -11.50 8.68
CA ALA A 42 18.99 -10.97 10.00
C ALA A 42 18.86 -9.43 10.03
N ALA A 43 19.49 -8.72 9.09
CA ALA A 43 19.40 -7.25 9.03
C ALA A 43 18.05 -6.73 8.51
N ASN A 44 17.16 -7.59 8.01
CA ASN A 44 15.95 -7.18 7.30
C ASN A 44 14.65 -7.78 7.87
N GLN A 45 14.69 -8.44 9.04
CA GLN A 45 13.48 -8.79 9.77
C GLN A 45 12.97 -7.54 10.48
N ALA A 46 12.35 -6.63 9.72
CA ALA A 46 11.49 -5.63 10.33
C ALA A 46 10.43 -6.37 11.16
N PRO A 47 10.10 -5.91 12.37
CA PRO A 47 9.03 -6.52 13.15
C PRO A 47 7.74 -6.55 12.31
N PRO A 48 6.90 -7.58 12.44
CA PRO A 48 5.63 -7.65 11.73
C PRO A 48 4.85 -6.35 11.92
N PHE A 49 4.19 -5.90 10.86
CA PHE A 49 3.28 -4.76 10.97
C PHE A 49 2.11 -5.11 11.90
N VAL A 50 1.91 -4.31 12.94
CA VAL A 50 0.80 -4.47 13.90
C VAL A 50 -0.14 -3.28 13.76
N VAL A 51 -1.44 -3.55 13.57
CA VAL A 51 -2.48 -2.52 13.60
C VAL A 51 -2.90 -2.29 15.06
N GLU A 52 -2.52 -1.14 15.61
CA GLU A 52 -2.98 -0.72 16.94
C GLU A 52 -4.31 0.03 16.81
N ALA A 53 -5.41 -0.65 17.16
CA ALA A 53 -6.72 -0.03 17.18
C ALA A 53 -6.83 0.97 18.34
N LYS A 54 -7.22 2.21 18.03
CA LYS A 54 -7.53 3.23 19.04
C LYS A 54 -9.01 3.15 19.41
N ALA A 55 -9.31 3.12 20.71
CA ALA A 55 -10.68 3.19 21.20
C ALA A 55 -11.29 4.58 20.90
N MET A 56 -12.04 4.68 19.81
CA MET A 56 -12.69 5.93 19.40
C MET A 56 -14.00 6.20 20.16
N HIS A 57 -14.56 5.19 20.80
CA HIS A 57 -15.86 5.20 21.51
C HIS A 57 -17.02 5.68 20.63
N LEU A 58 -18.24 5.34 21.03
CA LEU A 58 -19.43 5.85 20.38
C LEU A 58 -19.90 7.13 21.09
N ARG A 59 -20.41 8.12 20.35
CA ARG A 59 -20.98 9.32 20.98
C ARG A 59 -22.21 8.95 21.80
N SER A 60 -22.39 9.65 22.93
CA SER A 60 -23.59 9.50 23.76
C SER A 60 -24.86 9.74 22.95
N GLY A 61 -25.88 8.92 23.17
CA GLY A 61 -27.16 8.98 22.44
C GLY A 61 -27.18 8.23 21.11
N ILE A 62 -26.07 7.63 20.68
CA ILE A 62 -26.08 6.71 19.53
C ILE A 62 -26.24 5.28 20.07
N ASP A 63 -27.32 4.62 19.67
CA ASP A 63 -27.53 3.19 19.94
C ASP A 63 -26.85 2.35 18.84
N PRO A 64 -25.81 1.55 19.17
CA PRO A 64 -25.17 0.70 18.18
C PRO A 64 -26.10 -0.39 17.62
N ALA A 65 -27.15 -0.79 18.34
CA ALA A 65 -28.13 -1.75 17.83
C ALA A 65 -29.11 -1.11 16.82
N GLY A 66 -29.30 0.21 16.89
CA GLY A 66 -30.18 1.00 16.02
C GLY A 66 -29.49 1.62 14.80
N LEU A 67 -28.21 1.32 14.55
CA LEU A 67 -27.44 1.86 13.42
C LEU A 67 -28.09 1.59 12.05
N ARG A 68 -28.81 0.48 11.92
CA ARG A 68 -29.54 0.13 10.69
C ARG A 68 -30.66 1.12 10.37
N ASP A 69 -31.39 1.60 11.37
CA ASP A 69 -32.50 2.51 11.14
C ASP A 69 -32.00 3.87 10.68
N LEU A 70 -30.90 4.35 11.27
CA LEU A 70 -30.18 5.54 10.81
C LEU A 70 -29.68 5.39 9.36
N ASP A 71 -29.14 4.22 9.01
CA ASP A 71 -28.68 3.93 7.65
C ASP A 71 -29.84 4.02 6.63
N ASN A 72 -30.98 3.41 6.95
CA ASN A 72 -32.18 3.49 6.11
C ASN A 72 -32.68 4.94 5.95
N GLU A 73 -32.73 5.72 7.03
CA GLU A 73 -33.15 7.13 6.98
C GLU A 73 -32.24 7.98 6.07
N LEU A 74 -30.92 7.77 6.17
CA LEU A 74 -29.94 8.45 5.32
C LEU A 74 -30.09 8.05 3.85
N GLU A 75 -30.30 6.77 3.55
CA GLU A 75 -30.51 6.27 2.19
C GLU A 75 -31.78 6.86 1.56
N ILE A 76 -32.88 6.92 2.31
CA ILE A 76 -34.14 7.53 1.87
C ILE A 76 -33.93 9.02 1.56
N GLN A 77 -33.26 9.75 2.45
CA GLN A 77 -33.00 11.17 2.25
C GLN A 77 -32.15 11.40 0.99
N GLU A 78 -31.10 10.62 0.79
CA GLU A 78 -30.25 10.73 -0.40
C GLU A 78 -31.01 10.43 -1.69
N PHE A 79 -31.91 9.45 -1.67
CA PHE A 79 -32.78 9.14 -2.81
C PHE A 79 -33.69 10.32 -3.15
N LEU A 80 -34.34 10.93 -2.16
CA LEU A 80 -35.23 12.08 -2.36
C LEU A 80 -34.47 13.29 -2.91
N ASP A 81 -33.28 13.57 -2.37
CA ASP A 81 -32.44 14.69 -2.82
C ASP A 81 -32.04 14.50 -4.30
N LYS A 82 -31.66 13.28 -4.68
CA LYS A 82 -31.31 12.94 -6.06
C LYS A 82 -32.51 13.04 -7.01
N ASP A 83 -33.68 12.54 -6.61
CA ASP A 83 -34.92 12.66 -7.39
C ASP A 83 -35.30 14.12 -7.65
N GLN A 84 -35.22 14.97 -6.62
CA GLN A 84 -35.45 16.41 -6.77
C GLN A 84 -34.44 17.07 -7.71
N ALA A 85 -33.15 16.75 -7.58
CA ALA A 85 -32.10 17.28 -8.44
C ALA A 85 -32.30 16.87 -9.92
N LEU A 86 -32.68 15.62 -10.18
CA LEU A 86 -32.99 15.13 -11.53
C LEU A 86 -34.21 15.83 -12.12
N LYS A 87 -35.29 16.01 -11.32
CA LYS A 87 -36.48 16.75 -11.75
C LYS A 87 -36.18 18.22 -12.05
N ALA A 88 -35.29 18.85 -11.26
CA ALA A 88 -34.85 20.21 -11.50
C ALA A 88 -33.99 20.34 -12.77
N ALA A 89 -33.14 19.35 -13.07
CA ALA A 89 -32.30 19.34 -14.27
C ALA A 89 -33.07 19.01 -15.56
N ALA A 90 -34.22 18.33 -15.45
CA ALA A 90 -35.09 18.00 -16.58
C ALA A 90 -36.07 19.14 -16.96
N LYS A 91 -36.10 20.22 -16.19
CA LYS A 91 -36.92 21.42 -16.44
C LYS A 91 -36.08 22.52 -17.06
#